data_AF-A0A934I0K1-F1
#
_entry.id   AF-A0A934I0K1-F1
#
_cell.length_a   1.000
_cell.length_b   1.000
_cell.length_c   1.000
_cell.angle_alpha   90.00
_cell.angle_beta   90.00
_cell.angle_gamma   90.00
#
_symmetry.space_group_name_H-M   'P 1'
#
loop_
_entity.id
_entity.type
_entity.pdbx_description
1 polymer ?
#
loop_
_entity_poly.entity_id
_entity_poly.type
_entity_poly.pdbx_seq_one_letter_code
_entity_poly.pdbx_strand_id
1 'polypeptide(L)'
;TIIDNNTPYQQDLNNAINAVNRAESSRTQTDVNYARRLVNSLSWGNDRSSLSSRLDLIQRIIDNRNGGDTNYYRAVNDATNAVIRAENFRLQVDIDSARTLVNNLNYEDRVYLGGRLDSVQAIVNNRLPNQQSLINIANDAVIRAERSLTQNDVDSARALVNSLSDGTYKTSLNYRLNIVQNVISNSYLPSIVKSRQLPILDNRLVNPHKVWIISFDKEVEINSSTMQNITVTDSRGNRVDVSLRLTTNKSIAVLSPSNGYTIGERYTLNISNGIRSKNRQKLNREIRMNFTITR
;
A
#
# COMPACT_ATOMS: atom_id res chain seq x y z
N THR A 1 -34.44 -10.84 7.33
CA THR A 1 -34.75 -10.87 5.89
C THR A 1 -33.57 -10.31 5.14
N ILE A 2 -32.80 -11.17 4.48
CA ILE A 2 -31.69 -10.72 3.63
C ILE A 2 -32.35 -10.04 2.43
N ILE A 3 -32.12 -8.73 2.29
CA ILE A 3 -32.66 -7.95 1.18
C ILE A 3 -31.76 -8.25 -0.02
N ASP A 4 -32.24 -9.12 -0.91
CA ASP A 4 -31.66 -9.34 -2.23
C ASP A 4 -31.88 -8.06 -3.05
N ASN A 5 -30.84 -7.23 -3.15
CA ASN A 5 -30.89 -5.93 -3.81
C ASN A 5 -30.61 -6.01 -5.33
N ASN A 6 -30.77 -7.17 -5.97
CA ASN A 6 -30.54 -7.27 -7.41
C ASN A 6 -31.81 -6.87 -8.19
N THR A 7 -31.80 -5.68 -8.79
CA THR A 7 -32.91 -5.22 -9.64
C THR A 7 -33.02 -6.11 -10.90
N PRO A 8 -34.20 -6.22 -11.54
CA PRO A 8 -34.38 -7.01 -12.77
C PRO A 8 -33.35 -6.67 -13.86
N TYR A 9 -33.01 -5.39 -14.00
CA TYR A 9 -31.97 -4.93 -14.93
C TYR A 9 -30.58 -5.50 -14.62
N GLN A 10 -30.19 -5.54 -13.33
CA GLN A 10 -28.88 -6.09 -12.94
C GLN A 10 -28.80 -7.60 -13.22
N GLN A 11 -29.89 -8.33 -13.04
CA GLN A 11 -29.94 -9.73 -13.39
C GLN A 11 -29.82 -9.94 -14.91
N ASP A 12 -30.55 -9.18 -15.71
CA ASP A 12 -30.48 -9.23 -17.18
C ASP A 12 -29.10 -8.84 -17.70
N LEU A 13 -28.49 -7.79 -17.12
CA LEU A 13 -27.14 -7.35 -17.44
C LEU A 13 -26.11 -8.44 -17.13
N ASN A 14 -26.20 -9.08 -15.96
CA ASN A 14 -25.30 -10.18 -15.59
C ASN A 14 -25.44 -11.37 -16.54
N ASN A 15 -26.67 -11.72 -16.94
CA ASN A 15 -26.92 -12.78 -17.92
C ASN A 15 -26.29 -12.46 -19.28
N ALA A 16 -26.45 -11.21 -19.75
CA ALA A 16 -25.86 -10.75 -21.00
C ALA A 16 -24.32 -10.75 -20.94
N ILE A 17 -23.71 -10.26 -19.85
CA ILE A 17 -22.26 -10.28 -19.63
C ILE A 17 -21.72 -11.71 -19.68
N ASN A 18 -22.36 -12.64 -18.96
CA ASN A 18 -21.95 -14.04 -18.93
C ASN A 18 -22.03 -14.69 -20.32
N ALA A 19 -23.07 -14.39 -21.09
CA ALA A 19 -23.21 -14.89 -22.45
C ALA A 19 -22.14 -14.32 -23.39
N VAL A 20 -21.80 -13.03 -23.28
CA VAL A 20 -20.71 -12.41 -24.06
C VAL A 20 -19.36 -13.04 -23.71
N ASN A 21 -19.07 -13.26 -22.43
CA ASN A 21 -17.84 -13.94 -22.00
C ASN A 21 -17.76 -15.38 -22.56
N ARG A 22 -18.90 -16.08 -22.62
CA ARG A 22 -18.99 -17.41 -23.25
C ARG A 22 -18.72 -17.33 -24.76
N ALA A 23 -19.29 -16.35 -25.47
CA ALA A 23 -19.04 -16.14 -26.89
C ALA A 23 -17.58 -15.79 -27.19
N GLU A 24 -16.95 -14.96 -26.37
CA GLU A 24 -15.53 -14.59 -26.49
C GLU A 24 -14.59 -15.80 -26.28
N SER A 25 -14.92 -16.68 -25.33
CA SER A 25 -14.12 -17.87 -25.03
C SER A 25 -14.31 -18.97 -26.08
N SER A 26 -15.56 -19.31 -26.43
CA SER A 26 -15.85 -20.43 -27.33
C SER A 26 -15.65 -20.08 -28.81
N ARG A 27 -15.87 -18.82 -29.19
CA ARG A 27 -15.85 -18.33 -30.57
C ARG A 27 -16.70 -19.17 -31.52
N THR A 28 -17.88 -19.59 -31.06
CA THR A 28 -18.86 -20.29 -31.90
C THR A 28 -19.98 -19.33 -32.32
N GLN A 29 -20.50 -19.51 -33.54
CA GLN A 29 -21.63 -18.70 -34.02
C GLN A 29 -22.86 -18.86 -33.12
N THR A 30 -23.07 -20.07 -32.59
CA THR A 30 -24.16 -20.38 -31.67
C THR A 30 -24.09 -19.54 -30.39
N ASP A 31 -22.92 -19.45 -29.75
CA ASP A 31 -22.76 -18.65 -28.53
C ASP A 31 -22.85 -17.14 -28.82
N VAL A 32 -22.33 -16.67 -29.96
CA VAL A 32 -22.50 -15.27 -30.39
C VAL A 32 -23.98 -14.92 -30.60
N ASN A 33 -24.72 -15.77 -31.30
CA ASN A 33 -26.16 -15.58 -31.53
C ASN A 33 -26.95 -15.54 -30.21
N TYR A 34 -26.61 -16.44 -29.28
CA TYR A 34 -27.21 -16.48 -27.96
C TYR A 34 -26.93 -15.20 -27.16
N ALA A 35 -25.66 -14.76 -27.10
CA ALA A 35 -25.27 -13.54 -26.43
C ALA A 35 -25.92 -12.30 -27.07
N ARG A 36 -26.00 -12.24 -28.40
CA ARG A 36 -26.61 -11.12 -29.14
C ARG A 36 -28.08 -10.94 -28.77
N ARG A 37 -28.81 -12.03 -28.58
CA ARG A 37 -30.21 -11.99 -28.14
C ARG A 37 -30.35 -11.37 -26.76
N LEU A 38 -29.52 -11.78 -25.80
CA LEU A 38 -29.55 -11.26 -24.42
C LEU A 38 -29.08 -9.80 -24.33
N VAL A 39 -28.07 -9.42 -25.11
CA VAL A 39 -27.62 -8.02 -25.19
C VAL A 39 -28.71 -7.13 -25.80
N ASN A 40 -29.42 -7.62 -26.82
CA ASN A 40 -30.49 -6.86 -27.46
C ASN A 40 -31.75 -6.70 -26.60
N SER A 41 -31.96 -7.55 -25.59
CA SER A 41 -33.03 -7.37 -24.61
C SER A 41 -32.71 -6.35 -23.52
N LEU A 42 -31.45 -5.89 -23.39
CA LEU A 42 -31.11 -4.82 -22.46
C LEU A 42 -31.69 -3.48 -22.92
N SER A 43 -32.04 -2.64 -21.95
CA SER A 43 -32.35 -1.22 -22.20
C SER A 43 -31.23 -0.53 -22.96
N TRP A 44 -31.58 0.38 -23.86
CA TRP A 44 -30.60 1.18 -24.60
C TRP A 44 -29.73 2.00 -23.64
N GLY A 45 -28.41 1.89 -23.80
CA GLY A 45 -27.44 2.52 -22.92
C GLY A 45 -26.03 1.98 -23.11
N ASN A 46 -25.11 2.48 -22.30
CA ASN A 46 -23.67 2.19 -22.42
C ASN A 46 -23.35 0.68 -22.30
N ASP A 47 -24.04 -0.04 -21.41
CA ASP A 47 -23.83 -1.47 -21.21
C ASP A 47 -24.17 -2.27 -22.47
N ARG A 48 -25.35 -2.02 -23.06
CA ARG A 48 -25.78 -2.65 -24.30
C ARG A 48 -24.82 -2.32 -25.45
N SER A 49 -24.47 -1.05 -25.63
CA SER A 49 -23.57 -0.63 -26.72
C SER A 49 -22.18 -1.26 -26.60
N SER A 50 -21.64 -1.34 -25.38
CA SER A 50 -20.33 -1.93 -25.09
C SER A 50 -20.33 -3.44 -25.38
N LEU A 51 -21.35 -4.16 -24.91
CA LEU A 51 -21.50 -5.60 -25.15
C LEU A 51 -21.76 -5.93 -26.61
N SER A 52 -22.56 -5.13 -27.33
CA SER A 52 -22.77 -5.29 -28.78
C SER A 52 -21.48 -5.14 -29.56
N SER A 53 -20.67 -4.13 -29.24
CA SER A 53 -19.37 -3.90 -29.89
C SER A 53 -18.40 -5.07 -29.68
N ARG A 54 -18.43 -5.70 -28.49
CA ARG A 54 -17.64 -6.92 -28.21
C ARG A 54 -18.07 -8.06 -29.12
N LEU A 55 -19.37 -8.28 -29.24
CA LEU A 55 -19.93 -9.31 -30.09
C LEU A 55 -19.70 -9.05 -31.59
N ASP A 56 -19.68 -7.80 -32.05
CA ASP A 56 -19.35 -7.46 -33.45
C ASP A 56 -17.91 -7.80 -33.80
N LEU A 57 -16.97 -7.56 -32.88
CA LEU A 57 -15.59 -7.97 -33.06
C LEU A 57 -15.46 -9.50 -33.13
N ILE A 58 -16.11 -10.23 -32.23
CA ILE A 58 -16.09 -11.70 -32.25
C ILE A 58 -16.75 -12.26 -33.51
N GLN A 59 -17.86 -11.66 -33.96
CA GLN A 59 -18.52 -12.03 -35.22
C GLN A 59 -17.57 -11.88 -36.40
N ARG A 60 -16.87 -10.73 -36.51
CA ARG A 60 -15.86 -10.51 -37.56
C ARG A 60 -14.74 -11.56 -37.50
N ILE A 61 -14.28 -11.95 -36.31
CA ILE A 61 -13.25 -13.00 -36.15
C ILE A 61 -13.78 -14.36 -36.65
N ILE A 62 -15.03 -14.70 -36.35
CA ILE A 62 -15.66 -15.96 -36.79
C ILE A 62 -15.84 -15.97 -38.31
N ASP A 63 -16.39 -14.89 -38.88
CA ASP A 63 -16.67 -14.78 -40.32
C ASP A 63 -15.37 -14.90 -41.15
N ASN A 64 -14.27 -14.34 -40.65
CA ASN A 64 -12.98 -14.34 -41.35
C ASN A 64 -12.12 -15.58 -41.10
N ARG A 65 -12.54 -16.54 -40.26
CA ARG A 65 -11.85 -17.84 -40.13
C ARG A 65 -11.88 -18.67 -41.41
N ASN A 66 -12.82 -18.40 -42.31
CA ASN A 66 -13.13 -19.25 -43.46
C ASN A 66 -12.82 -18.63 -44.85
N GLY A 67 -12.15 -17.47 -44.96
CA GLY A 67 -11.83 -16.92 -46.30
C GLY A 67 -11.20 -15.52 -46.47
N GLY A 68 -10.66 -14.85 -45.44
CA GLY A 68 -10.08 -13.49 -45.54
C GLY A 68 -8.56 -13.40 -45.29
N ASP A 69 -7.99 -12.18 -45.31
CA ASP A 69 -6.59 -11.86 -44.98
C ASP A 69 -6.23 -12.35 -43.56
N THR A 70 -5.79 -13.61 -43.52
CA THR A 70 -5.77 -14.43 -42.32
C THR A 70 -4.77 -13.91 -41.29
N ASN A 71 -3.79 -13.11 -41.73
CA ASN A 71 -2.72 -12.59 -40.87
C ASN A 71 -3.22 -11.42 -40.01
N TYR A 72 -4.00 -10.51 -40.58
CA TYR A 72 -4.57 -9.40 -39.82
C TYR A 72 -5.56 -9.91 -38.77
N TYR A 73 -6.48 -10.80 -39.15
CA TYR A 73 -7.48 -11.33 -38.21
C TYR A 73 -6.88 -12.24 -37.13
N ARG A 74 -5.74 -12.88 -37.41
CA ARG A 74 -4.95 -13.56 -36.37
C ARG A 74 -4.40 -12.56 -35.36
N ALA A 75 -3.82 -11.45 -35.82
CA ALA A 75 -3.33 -10.38 -34.94
C ALA A 75 -4.47 -9.77 -34.10
N VAL A 76 -5.62 -9.50 -34.70
CA VAL A 76 -6.82 -9.03 -33.97
C VAL A 76 -7.26 -10.06 -32.93
N ASN A 77 -7.26 -11.35 -33.28
CA ASN A 77 -7.62 -12.42 -32.35
C ASN A 77 -6.65 -12.55 -31.17
N ASP A 78 -5.34 -12.42 -31.42
CA ASP A 78 -4.30 -12.48 -30.39
C ASP A 78 -4.37 -11.27 -29.46
N ALA A 79 -4.56 -10.07 -30.02
CA ALA A 79 -4.79 -8.85 -29.25
C ALA A 79 -6.08 -8.95 -28.42
N THR A 80 -7.16 -9.49 -28.98
CA THR A 80 -8.43 -9.72 -28.25
C THR A 80 -8.22 -10.67 -27.07
N ASN A 81 -7.48 -11.77 -27.25
CA ASN A 81 -7.15 -12.69 -26.15
C ASN A 81 -6.30 -12.03 -25.06
N ALA A 82 -5.36 -11.17 -25.44
CA ALA A 82 -4.54 -10.44 -24.48
C ALA A 82 -5.38 -9.42 -23.68
N VAL A 83 -6.31 -8.71 -24.33
CA VAL A 83 -7.24 -7.80 -23.66
C VAL A 83 -8.13 -8.56 -22.66
N ILE A 84 -8.68 -9.72 -23.03
CA ILE A 84 -9.47 -10.57 -22.13
C ILE A 84 -8.64 -11.02 -20.92
N ARG A 85 -7.38 -11.41 -21.12
CA ARG A 85 -6.47 -11.73 -20.01
C ARG A 85 -6.26 -10.53 -19.09
N ALA A 86 -5.98 -9.35 -19.64
CA ALA A 86 -5.83 -8.13 -18.86
C ALA A 86 -7.11 -7.77 -18.07
N GLU A 87 -8.29 -7.93 -18.66
CA GLU A 87 -9.58 -7.70 -18.00
C GLU A 87 -9.84 -8.65 -16.82
N ASN A 88 -9.48 -9.93 -16.99
CA ASN A 88 -9.68 -10.97 -15.97
C ASN A 88 -8.66 -10.89 -14.82
N PHE A 89 -7.37 -10.75 -15.13
CA PHE A 89 -6.30 -10.82 -14.12
C PHE A 89 -5.92 -9.45 -13.56
N ARG A 90 -6.07 -8.39 -14.35
CA ARG A 90 -5.76 -7.00 -13.97
C ARG A 90 -4.34 -6.82 -13.44
N LEU A 91 -3.38 -7.54 -14.03
CA LEU A 91 -1.96 -7.36 -13.76
C LEU A 91 -1.38 -6.38 -14.77
N GLN A 92 -0.48 -5.50 -14.32
CA GLN A 92 0.14 -4.49 -15.19
C GLN A 92 0.87 -5.14 -16.39
N VAL A 93 1.56 -6.27 -16.15
CA VAL A 93 2.25 -7.03 -17.21
C VAL A 93 1.30 -7.55 -18.29
N ASP A 94 0.07 -7.94 -17.95
CA ASP A 94 -0.93 -8.39 -18.91
C ASP A 94 -1.49 -7.20 -19.71
N ILE A 95 -1.66 -6.04 -19.07
CA ILE A 95 -2.08 -4.80 -19.72
C ILE A 95 -1.01 -4.32 -20.71
N ASP A 96 0.26 -4.32 -20.32
CA ASP A 96 1.38 -3.89 -21.17
C ASP A 96 1.56 -4.82 -22.38
N SER A 97 1.42 -6.14 -22.15
CA SER A 97 1.46 -7.14 -23.22
C SER A 97 0.29 -6.96 -24.20
N ALA A 98 -0.92 -6.73 -23.70
CA ALA A 98 -2.08 -6.46 -24.52
C ALA A 98 -1.95 -5.15 -25.30
N ARG A 99 -1.43 -4.08 -24.67
CA ARG A 99 -1.16 -2.78 -25.31
C ARG A 99 -0.22 -2.92 -26.50
N THR A 100 0.84 -3.72 -26.35
CA THR A 100 1.79 -3.98 -27.43
C THR A 100 1.11 -4.61 -28.64
N LEU A 101 0.26 -5.63 -28.43
CA LEU A 101 -0.46 -6.28 -29.52
C LEU A 101 -1.51 -5.37 -30.17
N VAL A 102 -2.26 -4.61 -29.35
CA VAL A 102 -3.29 -3.68 -29.82
C VAL A 102 -2.69 -2.54 -30.65
N ASN A 103 -1.51 -2.05 -30.31
CA ASN A 103 -0.85 -0.97 -31.05
C ASN A 103 -0.43 -1.35 -32.48
N ASN A 104 -0.33 -2.65 -32.77
CA ASN A 104 -0.02 -3.18 -34.11
C ASN A 104 -1.25 -3.36 -35.01
N LEU A 105 -2.45 -3.08 -34.52
CA LEU A 105 -3.70 -3.21 -35.29
C LEU A 105 -4.01 -1.95 -36.12
N ASN A 106 -5.00 -2.06 -37.01
CA ASN A 106 -5.54 -0.91 -37.71
C ASN A 106 -6.18 0.09 -36.72
N TYR A 107 -6.45 1.31 -37.19
CA TYR A 107 -6.96 2.39 -36.34
C TYR A 107 -8.24 2.00 -35.59
N GLU A 108 -9.23 1.43 -36.29
CA GLU A 108 -10.54 1.10 -35.72
C GLU A 108 -10.42 0.06 -34.58
N ASP A 109 -9.72 -1.05 -34.82
CA ASP A 109 -9.59 -2.11 -33.83
C ASP A 109 -8.65 -1.68 -32.67
N ARG A 110 -7.63 -0.86 -32.97
CA ARG A 110 -6.72 -0.28 -31.97
C ARG A 110 -7.45 0.66 -31.03
N VAL A 111 -8.30 1.55 -31.54
CA VAL A 111 -9.08 2.48 -30.71
C VAL A 111 -10.05 1.71 -29.83
N TYR A 112 -10.76 0.74 -30.40
CA TYR A 112 -11.75 -0.06 -29.67
C TYR A 112 -11.12 -0.89 -28.54
N LEU A 113 -10.11 -1.71 -28.84
CA LEU A 113 -9.43 -2.53 -27.82
C LEU A 113 -8.58 -1.66 -26.87
N GLY A 114 -8.06 -0.55 -27.37
CA GLY A 114 -7.34 0.45 -26.59
C GLY A 114 -8.22 1.06 -25.51
N GLY A 115 -9.46 1.46 -25.83
CA GLY A 115 -10.40 1.99 -24.85
C GLY A 115 -10.79 0.99 -23.76
N ARG A 116 -10.90 -0.30 -24.10
CA ARG A 116 -11.07 -1.38 -23.11
C ARG A 116 -9.86 -1.46 -22.18
N LEU A 117 -8.64 -1.45 -22.72
CA LEU A 117 -7.41 -1.43 -21.93
C LEU A 117 -7.26 -0.16 -21.09
N ASP A 118 -7.68 1.00 -21.57
CA ASP A 118 -7.72 2.24 -20.78
C ASP A 118 -8.66 2.12 -19.59
N SER A 119 -9.81 1.47 -19.78
CA SER A 119 -10.76 1.21 -18.69
C SER A 119 -10.17 0.24 -17.65
N VAL A 120 -9.50 -0.83 -18.09
CA VAL A 120 -8.79 -1.77 -17.20
C VAL A 120 -7.63 -1.09 -16.49
N GLN A 121 -6.83 -0.30 -17.20
CA GLN A 121 -5.74 0.49 -16.65
C GLN A 121 -6.26 1.51 -15.64
N ALA A 122 -7.39 2.16 -15.91
CA ALA A 122 -8.04 3.05 -14.97
C ALA A 122 -8.49 2.28 -13.72
N ILE A 123 -9.02 1.06 -13.82
CA ILE A 123 -9.36 0.22 -12.64
C ILE A 123 -8.11 -0.17 -11.85
N VAL A 124 -7.01 -0.53 -12.52
CA VAL A 124 -5.73 -0.87 -11.87
C VAL A 124 -5.10 0.36 -11.21
N ASN A 125 -5.13 1.49 -11.89
CA ASN A 125 -4.69 2.78 -11.35
C ASN A 125 -5.60 3.23 -10.21
N ASN A 126 -6.92 2.98 -10.30
CA ASN A 126 -7.93 3.28 -9.28
C ASN A 126 -8.07 2.19 -8.19
N ARG A 127 -7.28 1.12 -8.26
CA ARG A 127 -7.02 0.24 -7.11
C ARG A 127 -6.14 0.95 -6.07
N LEU A 128 -5.38 1.97 -6.49
CA LEU A 128 -4.44 2.74 -5.68
C LEU A 128 -5.00 3.98 -4.91
N PRO A 129 -6.06 4.70 -5.30
CA PRO A 129 -6.57 5.87 -4.57
C PRO A 129 -7.26 5.48 -3.26
N ASN A 130 -7.98 4.36 -3.22
CA ASN A 130 -8.56 3.85 -1.97
C ASN A 130 -7.48 3.28 -1.06
N GLN A 131 -6.46 2.60 -1.62
CA GLN A 131 -5.38 2.06 -0.81
C GLN A 131 -4.51 3.16 -0.22
N GLN A 132 -4.14 4.20 -0.98
CA GLN A 132 -3.35 5.32 -0.47
C GLN A 132 -4.14 6.14 0.55
N SER A 133 -5.44 6.37 0.32
CA SER A 133 -6.31 7.03 1.31
C SER A 133 -6.43 6.22 2.60
N LEU A 134 -6.64 4.90 2.51
CA LEU A 134 -6.67 4.00 3.67
C LEU A 134 -5.30 3.92 4.37
N ILE A 135 -4.19 3.93 3.63
CA ILE A 135 -2.83 4.00 4.18
C ILE A 135 -2.64 5.31 4.93
N ASN A 136 -3.09 6.44 4.39
CA ASN A 136 -2.99 7.74 5.06
C ASN A 136 -3.83 7.77 6.34
N ILE A 137 -5.07 7.28 6.30
CA ILE A 137 -5.96 7.16 7.47
C ILE A 137 -5.35 6.25 8.54
N ALA A 138 -4.83 5.09 8.15
CA ALA A 138 -4.18 4.16 9.06
C ALA A 138 -2.88 4.76 9.63
N ASN A 139 -2.09 5.45 8.82
CA ASN A 139 -0.87 6.13 9.25
C ASN A 139 -1.17 7.26 10.26
N ASP A 140 -2.20 8.07 10.02
CA ASP A 140 -2.63 9.13 10.93
C ASP A 140 -3.15 8.57 12.25
N ALA A 141 -3.86 7.45 12.23
CA ALA A 141 -4.29 6.75 13.43
C ALA A 141 -3.10 6.19 14.23
N VAL A 142 -2.09 5.62 13.55
CA VAL A 142 -0.85 5.18 14.20
C VAL A 142 -0.09 6.36 14.80
N ILE A 143 0.01 7.50 14.09
CA ILE A 143 0.59 8.74 14.62
C ILE A 143 -0.18 9.21 15.86
N ARG A 144 -1.51 9.13 15.85
CA ARG A 144 -2.33 9.48 17.02
C ARG A 144 -2.01 8.58 18.20
N ALA A 145 -1.97 7.26 18.00
CA ALA A 145 -1.61 6.29 19.03
C ALA A 145 -0.19 6.51 19.58
N GLU A 146 0.77 6.80 18.71
CA GLU A 146 2.15 7.14 19.09
C GLU A 146 2.25 8.43 19.93
N ARG A 147 1.37 9.41 19.66
CA ARG A 147 1.35 10.70 20.36
C ARG A 147 0.60 10.64 21.69
N SER A 148 -0.53 9.94 21.72
CA SER A 148 -1.39 9.89 22.90
C SER A 148 -0.97 8.82 23.90
N LEU A 149 -0.34 7.75 23.42
CA LEU A 149 0.03 6.57 24.21
C LEU A 149 -1.15 6.00 25.03
N THR A 150 -2.37 6.03 24.47
CA THR A 150 -3.55 5.42 25.10
C THR A 150 -3.90 4.09 24.44
N GLN A 151 -4.44 3.15 25.21
CA GLN A 151 -4.87 1.86 24.67
C GLN A 151 -5.98 2.01 23.62
N ASN A 152 -6.91 2.94 23.85
CA ASN A 152 -8.02 3.21 22.93
C ASN A 152 -7.55 3.67 21.54
N ASP A 153 -6.52 4.52 21.48
CA ASP A 153 -5.96 4.95 20.19
C ASP A 153 -5.18 3.83 19.50
N VAL A 154 -4.48 2.97 20.26
CA VAL A 154 -3.82 1.77 19.73
C VAL A 154 -4.83 0.80 19.13
N ASP A 155 -5.93 0.53 19.83
CA ASP A 155 -6.97 -0.39 19.36
C ASP A 155 -7.65 0.14 18.09
N SER A 156 -7.96 1.45 18.07
CA SER A 156 -8.52 2.13 16.90
C SER A 156 -7.58 2.08 15.69
N ALA A 157 -6.28 2.35 15.90
CA ALA A 157 -5.28 2.28 14.86
C ALA A 157 -5.07 0.84 14.36
N ARG A 158 -5.10 -0.15 15.25
CA ARG A 158 -4.92 -1.57 14.90
C ARG A 158 -6.08 -2.09 14.05
N ALA A 159 -7.31 -1.66 14.32
CA ALA A 159 -8.47 -1.97 13.48
C ALA A 159 -8.30 -1.44 12.04
N LEU A 160 -7.84 -0.19 11.89
CA LEU A 160 -7.59 0.43 10.58
C LEU A 160 -6.44 -0.25 9.84
N VAL A 161 -5.33 -0.55 10.53
CA VAL A 161 -4.17 -1.25 9.93
C VAL A 161 -4.54 -2.68 9.52
N ASN A 162 -5.35 -3.39 10.30
CA ASN A 162 -5.81 -4.74 9.95
C ASN A 162 -6.72 -4.75 8.71
N SER A 163 -7.38 -3.62 8.41
CA SER A 163 -8.22 -3.44 7.22
C SER A 163 -7.42 -3.18 5.94
N LEU A 164 -6.10 -2.95 6.03
CA LEU A 164 -5.23 -2.81 4.87
C LEU A 164 -4.95 -4.17 4.21
N SER A 165 -4.73 -4.15 2.89
CA SER A 165 -4.17 -5.30 2.17
C SER A 165 -2.79 -5.67 2.71
N ASP A 166 -2.47 -6.96 2.68
CA ASP A 166 -1.17 -7.45 3.14
C ASP A 166 -0.03 -6.89 2.28
N GLY A 167 1.08 -6.52 2.93
CA GLY A 167 2.19 -5.86 2.28
C GLY A 167 3.09 -5.11 3.28
N THR A 168 4.05 -4.37 2.74
CA THR A 168 5.09 -3.67 3.52
C THR A 168 4.52 -2.56 4.41
N TYR A 169 3.52 -1.80 3.93
CA TYR A 169 2.87 -0.74 4.71
C TYR A 169 2.15 -1.28 5.95
N LYS A 170 1.30 -2.30 5.79
CA LYS A 170 0.60 -2.97 6.91
C LYS A 170 1.59 -3.53 7.94
N THR A 171 2.65 -4.17 7.45
CA THR A 171 3.72 -4.73 8.29
C THR A 171 4.42 -3.65 9.12
N SER A 172 4.77 -2.52 8.48
CA SER A 172 5.43 -1.38 9.14
C SER A 172 4.54 -0.70 10.18
N LEU A 173 3.26 -0.48 9.87
CA LEU A 173 2.30 0.13 10.79
C LEU A 173 2.01 -0.78 11.99
N ASN A 174 1.87 -2.10 11.78
CA ASN A 174 1.72 -3.06 12.88
C ASN A 174 2.97 -3.12 13.76
N TYR A 175 4.17 -3.05 13.18
CA TYR A 175 5.40 -2.97 13.97
C TYR A 175 5.44 -1.73 14.86
N ARG A 176 5.06 -0.56 14.32
CA ARG A 176 4.92 0.69 15.10
C ARG A 176 3.91 0.55 16.23
N LEU A 177 2.72 0.00 15.96
CA LEU A 177 1.70 -0.24 16.98
C LEU A 177 2.12 -1.25 18.05
N ASN A 178 2.92 -2.26 17.71
CA ASN A 178 3.47 -3.19 18.69
C ASN A 178 4.46 -2.50 19.62
N ILE A 179 5.26 -1.55 19.12
CA ILE A 179 6.13 -0.73 19.97
C ILE A 179 5.29 0.14 20.92
N VAL A 180 4.28 0.84 20.40
CA VAL A 180 3.39 1.67 21.22
C VAL A 180 2.69 0.82 22.29
N GLN A 181 2.19 -0.37 21.91
CA GLN A 181 1.60 -1.33 22.84
C GLN A 181 2.57 -1.73 23.95
N ASN A 182 3.83 -2.03 23.62
CA ASN A 182 4.84 -2.36 24.61
C ASN A 182 5.14 -1.19 25.55
N VAL A 183 5.14 0.05 25.05
CA VAL A 183 5.30 1.25 25.89
C VAL A 183 4.13 1.37 26.87
N ILE A 184 2.90 1.20 26.39
CA ILE A 184 1.70 1.23 27.22
C ILE A 184 1.74 0.12 28.27
N SER A 185 1.95 -1.14 27.86
CA SER A 185 2.04 -2.29 28.77
C SER A 185 3.17 -2.16 29.79
N ASN A 186 4.32 -1.60 29.41
CA ASN A 186 5.42 -1.33 30.34
C ASN A 186 5.16 -0.12 31.26
N SER A 187 4.34 0.85 30.83
CA SER A 187 3.85 1.92 31.70
C SER A 187 2.82 1.42 32.72
N TYR A 188 2.15 0.30 32.41
CA TYR A 188 1.27 -0.44 33.32
C TYR A 188 2.00 -1.49 34.15
N LEU A 189 3.29 -1.77 33.91
CA LEU A 189 4.06 -2.54 34.88
C LEU A 189 4.14 -1.70 36.15
N PRO A 190 3.51 -2.13 37.26
CA PRO A 190 3.69 -1.44 38.53
C PRO A 190 5.19 -1.35 38.79
N SER A 191 5.61 -0.21 39.31
CA SER A 191 6.95 0.32 39.66
C SER A 191 8.00 -0.65 40.26
N ILE A 192 8.08 -1.90 39.79
CA ILE A 192 8.69 -3.04 40.47
C ILE A 192 9.87 -3.59 39.68
N VAL A 193 9.95 -3.42 38.35
CA VAL A 193 11.15 -3.86 37.60
C VAL A 193 12.16 -2.72 37.52
N LYS A 194 12.84 -2.49 38.66
CA LYS A 194 14.09 -1.75 38.71
C LYS A 194 15.11 -2.37 37.74
N SER A 195 15.67 -1.52 36.89
CA SER A 195 17.05 -1.60 36.39
C SER A 195 17.58 -3.01 36.07
N ARG A 196 17.36 -3.50 34.86
CA ARG A 196 18.40 -4.24 34.16
C ARG A 196 18.76 -3.48 32.91
N GLN A 197 19.98 -2.97 32.93
CA GLN A 197 20.69 -2.42 31.80
C GLN A 197 20.50 -3.36 30.59
N LEU A 198 19.56 -3.02 29.70
CA LEU A 198 19.41 -3.73 28.44
C LEU A 198 20.75 -3.60 27.73
N PRO A 199 21.35 -4.70 27.24
CA PRO A 199 22.60 -4.61 26.51
C PRO A 199 22.40 -3.63 25.35
N ILE A 200 23.32 -2.67 25.22
CA ILE A 200 23.42 -1.83 24.04
C ILE A 200 23.72 -2.79 22.90
N LEU A 201 22.67 -3.24 22.22
CA LEU A 201 22.78 -4.03 21.00
C LEU A 201 23.29 -3.07 19.93
N ASP A 202 24.60 -3.01 19.80
CA ASP A 202 25.30 -2.22 18.81
C ASP A 202 25.09 -2.82 17.40
N ASN A 203 25.11 -2.00 16.35
CA ASN A 203 24.87 -2.38 14.94
C ASN A 203 23.49 -2.97 14.61
N ARG A 204 22.40 -2.37 15.11
CA ARG A 204 21.05 -2.81 14.72
C ARG A 204 20.74 -2.50 13.26
N LEU A 205 20.16 -3.46 12.54
CA LEU A 205 19.47 -3.20 11.27
C LEU A 205 18.08 -2.62 11.59
N VAL A 206 17.79 -1.42 11.10
CA VAL A 206 16.53 -0.70 11.38
C VAL A 206 15.97 -0.05 10.11
N ASN A 207 14.67 0.21 10.08
CA ASN A 207 14.03 0.86 8.92
C ASN A 207 14.32 2.39 8.88
N PRO A 208 14.06 3.07 7.74
CA PRO A 208 14.35 4.50 7.57
C PRO A 208 13.64 5.45 8.54
N HIS A 209 12.52 5.05 9.13
CA HIS A 209 11.73 5.87 10.06
C HIS A 209 11.86 5.40 11.52
N LYS A 210 13.02 4.80 11.86
CA LYS A 210 13.26 4.32 13.22
C LYS A 210 13.20 5.46 14.24
N VAL A 211 12.31 5.30 15.22
CA VAL A 211 12.28 6.12 16.44
C VAL A 211 13.10 5.43 17.53
N TRP A 212 13.95 6.20 18.21
CA TRP A 212 14.69 5.75 19.40
C TRP A 212 14.05 6.31 20.66
N ILE A 213 13.83 5.47 21.65
CA ILE A 213 13.37 5.91 22.98
C ILE A 213 14.54 5.78 23.95
N ILE A 214 14.96 6.91 24.50
CA ILE A 214 15.99 6.99 25.53
C ILE A 214 15.27 7.09 26.87
N SER A 215 15.43 6.07 27.71
CA SER A 215 14.84 6.03 29.04
C SER A 215 15.89 6.26 30.13
N PHE A 216 15.54 7.12 31.08
CA PHE A 216 16.39 7.50 32.20
C PHE A 216 15.82 6.93 33.50
N ASP A 217 16.70 6.61 34.45
CA ASP A 217 16.31 6.16 35.79
C ASP A 217 15.71 7.30 36.63
N LYS A 218 16.15 8.53 36.35
CA LYS A 218 15.75 9.78 37.01
C LYS A 218 15.06 10.73 36.03
N GLU A 219 14.25 11.63 36.59
CA GLU A 219 13.61 12.68 35.78
C GLU A 219 14.64 13.59 35.12
N VAL A 220 14.46 13.87 33.83
CA VAL A 220 15.38 14.69 33.03
C VAL A 220 14.97 16.15 33.05
N GLU A 221 15.95 17.05 33.13
CA GLU A 221 15.74 18.47 32.94
C GLU A 221 15.60 18.81 31.46
N ILE A 222 14.53 19.49 31.07
CA ILE A 222 14.22 19.75 29.66
C ILE A 222 14.52 21.21 29.33
N ASN A 223 15.71 21.44 28.80
CA ASN A 223 16.15 22.72 28.27
C ASN A 223 16.97 22.50 26.98
N SER A 224 17.19 23.57 26.22
CA SER A 224 17.96 23.54 24.96
C SER A 224 19.35 22.92 25.15
N SER A 225 20.01 23.24 26.26
CA SER A 225 21.32 22.69 26.63
C SER A 225 21.31 21.16 26.82
N THR A 226 20.24 20.61 27.39
CA THR A 226 20.10 19.17 27.64
C THR A 226 19.81 18.42 26.35
N MET A 227 19.00 19.00 25.47
CA MET A 227 18.65 18.42 24.17
C MET A 227 19.84 18.35 23.20
N GLN A 228 20.77 19.31 23.26
CA GLN A 228 22.00 19.29 22.44
C GLN A 228 22.94 18.10 22.73
N ASN A 229 22.77 17.44 23.88
CA ASN A 229 23.56 16.27 24.28
C ASN A 229 23.07 14.96 23.63
N ILE A 230 21.95 14.99 22.91
CA ILE A 230 21.42 13.84 22.17
C ILE A 230 21.54 14.16 20.68
N THR A 231 22.31 13.36 19.96
CA THR A 231 22.57 13.61 18.54
C THR A 231 22.60 12.32 17.74
N VAL A 232 22.30 12.42 16.45
CA VAL A 232 22.56 11.34 15.50
C VAL A 232 23.58 11.84 14.49
N THR A 233 24.59 11.02 14.21
CA THR A 233 25.60 11.29 13.18
C THR A 233 25.62 10.19 12.13
N ASP A 234 25.92 10.54 10.88
CA ASP A 234 26.17 9.56 9.81
C ASP A 234 27.55 8.89 9.94
N SER A 235 27.88 8.00 9.01
CA SER A 235 29.15 7.28 8.95
C SER A 235 30.37 8.19 8.74
N ARG A 236 30.16 9.42 8.26
CA ARG A 236 31.18 10.46 8.06
C ARG A 236 31.30 11.40 9.26
N GLY A 237 30.47 11.22 10.29
CA GLY A 237 30.42 12.06 11.48
C GLY A 237 29.58 13.34 11.33
N ASN A 238 28.87 13.53 10.22
CA ASN A 238 27.99 14.68 10.04
C ASN A 238 26.73 14.53 10.87
N ARG A 239 26.26 15.62 11.47
CA ARG A 239 24.99 15.63 12.21
C ARG A 239 23.80 15.43 11.27
N VAL A 240 22.88 14.58 11.69
CA VAL A 240 21.59 14.34 11.06
C VAL A 240 20.53 15.16 11.79
N ASP A 241 19.67 15.86 11.03
CA ASP A 241 18.57 16.65 11.60
C ASP A 241 17.45 15.73 12.11
N VAL A 242 17.47 15.49 13.42
CA VAL A 242 16.51 14.64 14.13
C VAL A 242 15.68 15.47 15.10
N SER A 243 14.40 15.13 15.22
CA SER A 243 13.51 15.82 16.16
C SER A 243 13.48 15.11 17.51
N LEU A 244 13.77 15.84 18.58
CA LEU A 244 13.67 15.35 19.95
C LEU A 244 12.31 15.69 20.57
N ARG A 245 11.70 14.72 21.24
CA ARG A 245 10.42 14.88 21.94
C ARG A 245 10.48 14.23 23.31
N LEU A 246 10.11 14.98 24.35
CA LEU A 246 9.86 14.38 25.65
C LEU A 246 8.62 13.49 25.54
N THR A 247 8.73 12.21 25.90
CA THR A 247 7.58 11.31 25.97
C THR A 247 7.05 11.21 27.39
N THR A 248 7.96 11.19 28.37
CA THR A 248 7.65 11.28 29.80
C THR A 248 8.71 12.14 30.49
N ASN A 249 8.51 12.52 31.75
CA ASN A 249 9.55 13.18 32.54
C ASN A 249 10.86 12.38 32.67
N LYS A 250 10.90 11.11 32.24
CA LYS A 250 12.06 10.21 32.27
C LYS A 250 12.41 9.62 30.90
N SER A 251 11.84 10.11 29.80
CA SER A 251 12.11 9.51 28.49
C SER A 251 12.05 10.52 27.34
N ILE A 252 13.00 10.40 26.42
CA ILE A 252 13.11 11.25 25.23
C ILE A 252 13.04 10.36 23.99
N ALA A 253 12.14 10.68 23.08
CA ALA A 253 12.09 10.13 21.74
C ALA A 253 12.99 10.91 20.78
N VAL A 254 13.77 10.19 19.99
CA VAL A 254 14.53 10.69 18.84
C VAL A 254 13.80 10.24 17.58
N LEU A 255 13.11 11.18 16.95
CA LEU A 255 12.40 10.96 15.69
C LEU A 255 13.38 11.05 14.53
N SER A 256 13.24 10.17 13.55
CA SER A 256 14.00 10.24 12.30
C SER A 256 13.77 11.59 11.59
N PRO A 257 14.64 11.96 10.62
CA PRO A 257 14.33 13.02 9.67
C PRO A 257 12.96 12.80 9.01
N SER A 258 12.33 13.88 8.52
CA SER A 258 11.03 13.81 7.84
C SER A 258 11.05 12.84 6.65
N ASN A 259 12.14 12.86 5.88
CA ASN A 259 12.37 11.95 4.74
C ASN A 259 12.97 10.59 5.17
N GLY A 260 13.08 10.33 6.47
CA GLY A 260 13.76 9.16 7.02
C GLY A 260 15.28 9.24 6.92
N TYR A 261 15.93 8.22 7.49
CA TYR A 261 17.36 7.97 7.33
C TYR A 261 17.66 7.35 5.96
N THR A 262 18.86 7.56 5.43
CA THR A 262 19.31 7.02 4.14
C THR A 262 19.49 5.50 4.22
N ILE A 263 18.87 4.76 3.29
CA ILE A 263 18.98 3.29 3.21
C ILE A 263 20.43 2.88 2.92
N GLY A 264 20.91 1.83 3.59
CA GLY A 264 22.28 1.30 3.47
C GLY A 264 23.32 2.09 4.25
N GLU A 265 22.96 3.27 4.77
CA GLU A 265 23.86 4.12 5.54
C GLU A 265 23.94 3.65 7.01
N ARG A 266 25.10 3.90 7.64
CA ARG A 266 25.32 3.65 9.06
C ARG A 266 25.25 4.95 9.84
N TYR A 267 24.58 4.92 10.98
CA TYR A 267 24.42 6.05 11.88
C TYR A 267 24.82 5.69 13.30
N THR A 268 25.14 6.71 14.09
CA THR A 268 25.43 6.61 15.52
C THR A 268 24.50 7.52 16.30
N LEU A 269 23.75 6.97 17.26
CA LEU A 269 23.08 7.75 18.30
C LEU A 269 24.07 8.03 19.43
N ASN A 270 24.36 9.30 19.68
CA ASN A 270 25.28 9.75 20.72
C ASN A 270 24.50 10.46 21.84
N ILE A 271 24.76 10.05 23.07
CA ILE A 271 24.24 10.65 24.29
C ILE A 271 25.44 11.01 25.16
N SER A 272 25.75 12.30 25.24
CA SER A 272 26.88 12.76 26.05
C SER A 272 26.51 12.86 27.54
N ASN A 273 27.53 13.00 28.38
CA ASN A 273 27.36 13.11 29.83
C ASN A 273 26.80 14.47 30.30
N GLY A 274 26.52 15.39 29.36
CA GLY A 274 25.96 16.71 29.62
C GLY A 274 24.47 16.67 30.00
N ILE A 275 23.78 15.54 29.82
CA ILE A 275 22.39 15.38 30.25
C ILE A 275 22.29 15.47 31.76
N ARG A 276 21.32 16.27 32.23
CA ARG A 276 21.05 16.47 33.65
C ARG A 276 19.67 15.97 34.03
N SER A 277 19.59 15.37 35.22
CA SER A 277 18.32 15.17 35.90
C SER A 277 17.76 16.49 36.44
N LYS A 278 16.47 16.53 36.80
CA LYS A 278 15.87 17.69 37.50
C LYS A 278 16.61 18.08 38.78
N ASN A 279 17.23 17.10 39.45
CA ASN A 279 18.06 17.34 40.64
C ASN A 279 19.50 17.70 40.28
N ARG A 280 19.77 18.13 39.04
CA ARG A 280 21.06 18.59 38.49
C ARG A 280 22.19 17.56 38.45
N GLN A 281 21.91 16.30 38.76
CA GLN A 281 22.88 15.20 38.61
C GLN A 281 23.11 14.89 37.14
N LYS A 282 24.38 14.79 36.73
CA LYS A 282 24.78 14.43 35.36
C LYS A 282 24.58 12.94 35.09
N LEU A 283 24.44 12.59 33.82
CA LEU A 283 24.53 11.21 33.36
C LEU A 283 25.91 10.64 33.71
N ASN A 284 25.91 9.43 34.25
CA ASN A 284 27.09 8.76 34.79
C ASN A 284 28.09 8.28 33.72
N ARG A 285 27.64 8.08 32.48
CA ARG A 285 28.50 7.72 31.34
C ARG A 285 27.90 8.22 30.04
N GLU A 286 28.75 8.46 29.05
CA GLU A 286 28.30 8.65 27.68
C GLU A 286 27.80 7.33 27.11
N ILE A 287 26.84 7.41 26.19
CA ILE A 287 26.29 6.25 25.49
C ILE A 287 26.40 6.51 23.99
N ARG A 288 26.95 5.53 23.27
CA ARG A 288 26.95 5.50 21.80
C ARG A 288 26.31 4.21 21.34
N MET A 289 25.55 4.27 20.27
CA MET A 289 24.89 3.12 19.68
C MET A 289 24.85 3.27 18.17
N ASN A 290 25.46 2.31 17.48
CA ASN A 290 25.48 2.25 16.03
C ASN A 290 24.23 1.53 15.51
N PHE A 291 23.73 1.98 14.36
CA PHE A 291 22.64 1.33 13.64
C PHE A 291 22.83 1.51 12.14
N THR A 292 22.31 0.56 11.35
CA THR A 292 22.38 0.57 9.89
C THR A 292 20.96 0.52 9.33
N ILE A 293 20.70 1.30 8.29
CA ILE A 293 19.37 1.36 7.69
C ILE A 293 19.20 0.27 6.65
N THR A 294 18.15 -0.52 6.78
CA THR A 294 17.71 -1.49 5.77
C THR A 294 16.35 -1.09 5.21
N ARG A 295 16.02 -1.59 4.02
CA ARG A 295 14.66 -1.59 3.48
C ARG A 295 13.69 -2.33 4.39
#